data_AF-A0A925BU03-F1
#
_entry.id   AF-A0A925BU03-F1
#
_cell.length_a   1.000
_cell.length_b   1.000
_cell.length_c   1.000
_cell.angle_alpha   90.00
_cell.angle_beta   90.00
_cell.angle_gamma   90.00
#
_symmetry.space_group_name_H-M   'P 1'
#
loop_
_entity.id
_entity.type
_entity.pdbx_description
1 polymer ?
#
loop_
_entity_poly.entity_id
_entity_poly.type
_entity_poly.pdbx_seq_one_letter_code
_entity_poly.pdbx_strand_id
1 'polypeptide(L)'
;MIKLRLKRYGKKREVSYRIVAINSRDRRDGRPIAEVGFYNPRTDETRLDVPAIEAWLQKGAQPTETVRNILTKASVLEPKARA
;
A
#
# COMPACT_ATOMS: atom_id res chain seq x y z
N MET A 1 -9.83 -10.64 6.28
CA MET A 1 -9.02 -9.55 6.88
C MET A 1 -8.78 -8.47 5.85
N ILE A 2 -8.75 -7.22 6.29
CA ILE A 2 -8.37 -6.08 5.44
C ILE A 2 -6.85 -6.09 5.29
N LYS A 3 -6.38 -5.95 4.06
CA LYS A 3 -4.95 -5.85 3.73
C LYS A 3 -4.68 -4.54 3.00
N LEU A 4 -3.56 -3.91 3.36
CA LEU A 4 -2.96 -2.85 2.57
C LEU A 4 -2.01 -3.49 1.56
N ARG A 5 -2.38 -3.45 0.28
CA ARG A 5 -1.63 -4.09 -0.80
C ARG A 5 -1.52 -3.19 -2.04
N LEU A 6 -0.60 -3.55 -2.93
CA LEU A 6 -0.40 -2.87 -4.20
C LEU A 6 -1.39 -3.38 -5.25
N LYS A 7 -2.15 -2.47 -5.84
CA LYS A 7 -2.94 -2.70 -7.05
C LYS A 7 -2.15 -2.20 -8.25
N ARG A 8 -1.96 -3.05 -9.26
CA ARG A 8 -1.18 -2.71 -10.45
C ARG A 8 -2.01 -1.82 -11.38
N TYR A 9 -1.41 -0.75 -11.82
CA TYR A 9 -1.90 0.18 -12.82
C TYR A 9 -0.81 0.49 -13.85
N GLY A 10 -1.16 1.25 -14.88
CA GLY A 10 -0.23 1.67 -15.93
C GLY A 10 -0.20 0.75 -17.14
N LYS A 11 0.77 0.97 -18.01
CA LYS A 11 0.90 0.29 -19.30
C LYS A 11 1.88 -0.89 -19.20
N LYS A 12 1.94 -1.70 -20.26
CA LYS A 12 2.99 -2.71 -20.41
C LYS A 12 4.36 -2.02 -20.34
N ARG A 13 5.27 -2.57 -19.54
CA ARG A 13 6.59 -2.01 -19.21
C ARG A 13 6.58 -0.70 -18.43
N GLU A 14 5.46 -0.02 -18.26
CA GLU A 14 5.30 1.23 -17.50
C GLU A 14 4.31 1.03 -16.35
N VAL A 15 4.76 0.27 -15.35
CA VAL A 15 3.89 -0.12 -14.23
C VAL A 15 3.91 0.95 -13.15
N SER A 16 2.74 1.30 -12.67
CA SER A 16 2.54 2.10 -11.46
C SER A 16 1.66 1.32 -10.51
N TYR A 17 1.74 1.60 -9.23
CA TYR A 17 0.98 0.90 -8.21
C TYR A 17 0.14 1.89 -7.41
N ARG A 18 -1.07 1.48 -7.06
CA ARG A 18 -1.88 2.16 -6.05
C ARG A 18 -1.83 1.35 -4.77
N ILE A 19 -1.67 2.02 -3.64
CA ILE A 19 -1.78 1.41 -2.33
C ILE A 19 -3.26 1.45 -1.95
N VAL A 20 -3.85 0.27 -1.76
CA VAL A 20 -5.29 0.15 -1.53
C VAL A 20 -5.58 -0.67 -0.28
N ALA A 21 -6.64 -0.27 0.43
CA ALA A 21 -7.26 -1.05 1.49
C ALA A 21 -8.37 -1.92 0.86
N ILE A 22 -8.22 -3.25 0.98
CA ILE A 22 -9.14 -4.21 0.36
C ILE A 22 -9.18 -5.51 1.16
N ASN A 23 -10.25 -6.30 1.02
CA ASN A 23 -10.30 -7.61 1.65
C ASN A 23 -9.31 -8.56 0.97
N SER A 24 -8.67 -9.42 1.78
CA SER A 24 -7.65 -10.35 1.27
C SER A 24 -8.18 -11.34 0.23
N ARG A 25 -9.48 -11.64 0.26
CA ARG A 25 -10.16 -12.58 -0.65
C ARG A 25 -10.43 -11.98 -2.04
N ASP A 26 -10.41 -10.65 -2.15
CA ASP A 26 -10.69 -10.00 -3.42
C ASP A 26 -9.52 -10.15 -4.38
N ARG A 27 -9.84 -10.18 -5.69
CA ARG A 27 -8.85 -10.16 -6.78
C ARG A 27 -7.93 -8.94 -6.68
N ARG A 28 -6.68 -9.07 -7.14
CA ARG A 28 -5.66 -7.99 -7.09
C ARG A 28 -6.19 -6.66 -7.63
N ASP A 29 -6.83 -6.70 -8.79
CA ASP A 29 -7.30 -5.50 -9.50
C ASP A 29 -8.78 -5.18 -9.22
N GLY A 30 -9.34 -5.73 -8.14
CA GLY A 30 -10.73 -5.58 -7.75
C GLY A 30 -11.08 -4.17 -7.28
N ARG A 31 -12.34 -3.99 -6.87
CA ARG A 31 -12.83 -2.74 -6.27
C ARG A 31 -12.25 -2.61 -4.85
N PRO A 32 -11.44 -1.59 -4.58
CA PRO A 32 -10.94 -1.34 -3.23
C PRO A 32 -12.02 -0.70 -2.36
N ILE A 33 -11.85 -0.82 -1.04
CA ILE A 33 -12.66 -0.08 -0.06
C ILE A 33 -12.23 1.40 -0.07
N ALA A 34 -10.92 1.62 -0.05
CA ALA A 34 -10.30 2.93 -0.15
C ALA A 34 -8.96 2.86 -0.87
N GLU A 35 -8.61 3.90 -1.60
CA GLU A 35 -7.28 4.14 -2.13
C GLU A 35 -6.56 5.10 -1.18
N VAL A 36 -5.37 4.72 -0.72
CA VAL A 36 -4.66 5.43 0.36
C VAL A 36 -3.27 5.91 -0.06
N GLY A 37 -2.91 5.67 -1.33
CA GLY A 37 -1.65 6.15 -1.86
C GLY A 37 -1.33 5.63 -3.26
N PHE A 38 -0.18 6.07 -3.74
CA PHE A 38 0.38 5.78 -5.04
C PHE A 38 1.88 5.55 -4.91
N TYR A 39 2.39 4.61 -5.70
CA TYR A 39 3.79 4.26 -5.77
C TYR A 39 4.19 3.98 -7.22
N ASN A 40 5.20 4.69 -7.71
CA ASN A 40 5.80 4.44 -9.01
C ASN A 40 7.24 3.94 -8.82
N PRO A 41 7.55 2.68 -9.15
CA PRO A 41 8.89 2.12 -8.98
C PRO A 41 9.92 2.71 -9.95
N ARG A 42 9.47 3.34 -11.06
CA ARG A 42 10.39 3.88 -12.07
C ARG A 42 10.89 5.26 -11.70
N THR A 43 9.99 6.12 -11.25
CA THR A 43 10.31 7.50 -10.86
C THR A 43 10.63 7.62 -9.37
N ASP A 44 10.56 6.51 -8.64
CA ASP A 44 10.58 6.42 -7.17
C ASP A 44 9.55 7.36 -6.48
N GLU A 45 8.55 7.80 -7.24
CA GLU A 45 7.55 8.72 -6.75
C GLU A 45 6.55 7.98 -5.85
N THR A 46 6.47 8.44 -4.61
CA THR A 46 5.56 7.89 -3.61
C THR A 46 4.67 9.00 -3.09
N ARG A 47 3.35 8.83 -3.22
CA ARG A 47 2.35 9.73 -2.63
C ARG A 47 1.54 8.92 -1.63
N LEU A 48 1.60 9.30 -0.36
CA LEU A 48 0.92 8.60 0.72
C LEU A 48 -0.08 9.54 1.38
N ASP A 49 -1.30 9.06 1.56
CA ASP A 49 -2.27 9.70 2.44
C ASP A 49 -2.06 9.14 3.85
N VAL A 50 -1.13 9.77 4.58
CA VAL A 50 -0.74 9.36 5.94
C VAL A 50 -1.94 9.20 6.89
N PRO A 51 -2.85 10.20 7.04
CA PRO A 51 -3.96 10.05 7.98
C PRO A 51 -4.91 8.92 7.59
N ALA A 52 -5.14 8.67 6.29
CA ALA A 52 -5.93 7.53 5.87
C ALA A 52 -5.24 6.20 6.20
N ILE A 53 -3.92 6.09 5.97
CA ILE A 53 -3.14 4.89 6.25
C ILE A 53 -3.15 4.56 7.75
N GLU A 54 -2.90 5.55 8.60
CA GLU A 54 -2.92 5.39 10.06
C GLU A 54 -4.30 4.92 10.55
N ALA A 55 -5.38 5.51 10.02
CA ALA A 55 -6.74 5.08 10.36
C ALA A 55 -7.00 3.61 9.99
N TRP A 56 -6.46 3.11 8.88
CA TRP A 56 -6.58 1.70 8.51
C TRP A 56 -5.71 0.78 9.35
N LEU A 57 -4.51 1.21 9.72
CA LEU A 57 -3.62 0.46 10.61
C LEU A 57 -4.25 0.31 12.00
N GLN A 58 -4.84 1.38 12.55
CA GLN A 58 -5.59 1.34 13.82
C GLN A 58 -6.79 0.41 13.75
N LYS A 59 -7.48 0.33 12.61
CA LYS A 59 -8.58 -0.63 12.36
C LYS A 59 -8.10 -2.08 12.18
N GLY A 60 -6.80 -2.36 12.30
CA GLY A 60 -6.23 -3.70 12.19
C GLY A 60 -5.93 -4.15 10.75
N ALA A 61 -5.84 -3.23 9.80
CA ALA A 61 -5.40 -3.57 8.45
C ALA A 61 -3.94 -4.01 8.46
N GLN A 62 -3.64 -5.14 7.81
CA GLN A 62 -2.29 -5.67 7.75
C GLN A 62 -1.61 -5.28 6.43
N PRO A 63 -0.47 -4.55 6.45
CA PRO A 63 0.27 -4.24 5.25
C PRO A 63 1.06 -5.46 4.74
N THR A 64 1.13 -5.58 3.41
CA THR A 64 2.07 -6.49 2.74
C THR A 64 3.52 -6.04 2.93
N GLU A 65 4.49 -6.94 2.76
CA GLU A 65 5.92 -6.66 3.01
C GLU A 65 6.43 -5.45 2.22
N THR A 66 6.13 -5.39 0.92
CA THR A 66 6.53 -4.24 0.08
C THR A 66 5.89 -2.94 0.53
N VAL A 67 4.59 -2.96 0.90
CA VAL A 67 3.90 -1.77 1.40
C VAL A 67 4.49 -1.34 2.74
N ARG A 68 4.83 -2.27 3.63
CA ARG A 68 5.53 -1.97 4.88
C ARG A 68 6.86 -1.28 4.62
N ASN A 69 7.66 -1.78 3.68
CA ASN A 69 8.94 -1.14 3.31
C ASN A 69 8.74 0.29 2.78
N ILE A 70 7.70 0.53 1.97
CA ILE A 70 7.35 1.88 1.48
C ILE A 70 6.97 2.79 2.65
N LEU A 71 6.13 2.31 3.57
CA LEU A 71 5.69 3.08 4.75
C LEU A 71 6.86 3.38 5.71
N THR A 72 7.77 2.43 5.90
CA THR A 72 8.98 2.64 6.71
C THR A 72 9.95 3.62 6.04
N LYS A 73 10.11 3.57 4.71
CA LYS A 73 10.88 4.59 3.98
C LYS A 73 10.30 6.00 4.12
N ALA A 74 8.97 6.09 4.23
CA ALA A 74 8.27 7.36 4.43
C ALA A 74 8.17 7.77 5.92
N SER A 75 8.85 7.06 6.83
CA SER A 75 8.82 7.28 8.29
C SER A 75 7.42 7.20 8.93
N VAL A 76 6.45 6.55 8.28
CA VAL A 76 5.07 6.37 8.81
C VAL A 76 4.98 5.16 9.75
N LEU A 77 5.90 4.21 9.63
CA LEU A 77 5.94 3.00 10.45
C LEU A 77 7.36 2.74 10.94
N GLU A 78 7.49 2.39 12.22
CA GLU A 78 8.75 1.89 12.76
C GLU A 78 9.20 0.61 12.04
N PRO A 79 10.52 0.46 11.78
CA PRO A 79 11.06 -0.75 11.20
C PRO A 79 10.74 -1.93 12.12
N LYS A 80 10.01 -2.91 11.61
CA LYS A 80 9.83 -4.17 12.34
C LYS A 80 11.21 -4.80 12.49
N ALA A 81 11.63 -5.03 13.74
CA ALA A 81 12.88 -5.75 14.02
C ALA A 81 12.91 -7.05 13.21
N ARG A 82 13.96 -7.23 12.41
CA ARG A 82 14.19 -8.47 11.69
C ARG A 82 14.55 -9.52 12.74
N ALA A 83 13.69 -10.53 12.90
CA ALA A 83 13.99 -11.75 13.65
C ALA A 83 14.75 -12.72 12.74
#